data_AF-A0A550GW24-F1
#
_entry.id   AF-A0A550GW24-F1
#
_cell.length_a   1.000
_cell.length_b   1.000
_cell.length_c   1.000
_cell.angle_alpha   90.00
_cell.angle_beta   90.00
_cell.angle_gamma   90.00
#
_symmetry.space_group_name_H-M   'P 1'
#
loop_
_entity.id
_entity.type
_entity.pdbx_description
1 polymer ?
#
loop_
_entity_poly.entity_id
_entity_poly.type
_entity_poly.pdbx_seq_one_letter_code
_entity_poly.pdbx_strand_id
1 'polypeptide(L)'
;MNIPPIYLITGTPGTGKTTISKILSDKLGARHIELSLYAKENGCIIEDDPERDTKVVDMDALEEALEGLAETDIPLVIDGHYSHELLV
;
A
#
# COMPACT_ATOMS: atom_id res chain seq x y z
N MET A 1 0.60 -25.69 -1.33
CA MET A 1 0.96 -24.48 -0.58
C MET A 1 -0.21 -23.52 -0.69
N ASN A 2 -0.71 -23.00 0.43
CA ASN A 2 -1.77 -22.00 0.40
C ASN A 2 -1.09 -20.64 0.33
N ILE A 3 -1.20 -19.93 -0.78
CA ILE A 3 -0.65 -18.58 -0.92
C ILE A 3 -1.63 -17.65 -0.18
N PRO A 4 -1.19 -16.88 0.83
CA PRO A 4 -2.08 -15.98 1.54
C PRO A 4 -2.65 -14.92 0.59
N PRO A 5 -3.94 -14.56 0.73
CA PRO A 5 -4.56 -13.57 -0.13
C PRO A 5 -4.00 -12.16 0.12
N ILE A 6 -3.93 -11.37 -0.95
CA ILE A 6 -3.64 -9.94 -0.92
C ILE A 6 -4.93 -9.19 -1.26
N TYR A 7 -5.32 -8.26 -0.40
CA TYR A 7 -6.49 -7.39 -0.58
C TYR A 7 -6.03 -5.98 -0.90
N LEU A 8 -6.33 -5.51 -2.10
CA LEU A 8 -6.04 -4.14 -2.54
C LEU A 8 -7.27 -3.26 -2.32
N ILE A 9 -7.13 -2.21 -1.50
CA ILE A 9 -8.18 -1.25 -1.18
C ILE A 9 -7.86 0.08 -1.86
N THR A 10 -8.51 0.32 -3.00
CA THR A 10 -8.40 1.55 -3.77
C THR A 10 -9.65 2.44 -3.62
N GLY A 11 -9.61 3.62 -4.21
CA GLY A 11 -10.66 4.64 -4.15
C GLY A 11 -10.08 6.05 -4.01
N THR A 12 -10.90 7.05 -4.31
CA THR A 12 -10.49 8.46 -4.26
C THR A 12 -10.01 8.87 -2.85
N PRO A 13 -9.08 9.84 -2.73
CA PRO A 13 -8.68 10.38 -1.42
C PRO A 13 -9.89 10.82 -0.59
N GLY A 14 -9.89 10.51 0.71
CA GLY A 14 -10.96 10.89 1.64
C GLY A 14 -12.15 9.91 1.77
N THR A 15 -12.21 8.82 0.99
CA THR A 15 -13.34 7.86 1.05
C THR A 15 -13.32 6.89 2.25
N GLY A 16 -12.31 6.95 3.11
CA GLY A 16 -12.20 6.09 4.29
C GLY A 16 -11.47 4.76 4.09
N LYS A 17 -10.68 4.61 3.02
CA LYS A 17 -9.86 3.41 2.73
C LYS A 17 -9.06 2.94 3.94
N THR A 18 -8.23 3.82 4.51
CA THR A 18 -7.36 3.49 5.64
C THR A 18 -8.16 3.04 6.87
N THR A 19 -9.37 3.57 7.07
CA THR A 19 -10.27 3.13 8.14
C THR A 19 -10.75 1.70 7.88
N ILE A 20 -11.23 1.39 6.68
CA ILE A 20 -11.74 0.05 6.38
C ILE A 20 -10.62 -0.99 6.34
N SER A 21 -9.42 -0.62 5.87
CA SER A 21 -8.26 -1.50 5.81
C SER A 21 -7.82 -1.97 7.18
N LYS A 22 -7.75 -1.07 8.17
CA LYS A 22 -7.43 -1.42 9.57
C LYS A 22 -8.45 -2.38 10.17
N ILE A 23 -9.75 -2.11 9.97
CA ILE A 23 -10.82 -2.99 10.45
C ILE A 23 -10.74 -4.37 9.77
N LEU A 24 -10.46 -4.40 8.47
CA LEU A 24 -10.34 -5.64 7.71
C LEU A 24 -9.12 -6.45 8.14
N SER A 25 -7.97 -5.80 8.33
CA SER A 25 -6.74 -6.48 8.74
C SER A 25 -6.89 -7.12 10.11
N ASP A 26 -7.49 -6.42 11.06
CA ASP A 26 -7.74 -6.93 12.42
C ASP A 26 -8.65 -8.17 12.39
N LYS A 27 -9.66 -8.18 11.51
CA LYS A 27 -10.60 -9.30 11.36
C LYS A 27 -9.96 -10.52 10.68
N LEU A 28 -9.03 -10.30 9.76
CA LEU A 28 -8.39 -11.36 8.98
C LEU A 28 -7.09 -11.88 9.62
N GLY A 29 -6.58 -11.22 10.66
CA GLY A 29 -5.21 -11.47 11.13
C GLY A 29 -4.17 -11.13 10.06
N ALA A 30 -4.49 -10.12 9.21
CA ALA A 30 -3.66 -9.70 8.11
C ALA A 30 -2.70 -8.58 8.53
N ARG A 31 -1.62 -8.40 7.77
CA ARG A 31 -0.77 -7.20 7.89
C ARG A 31 -1.38 -6.07 7.06
N HIS A 32 -1.55 -4.90 7.68
CA HIS A 32 -2.01 -3.68 7.01
C HIS A 32 -0.82 -2.86 6.51
N ILE A 33 -0.88 -2.42 5.24
CA ILE A 33 0.11 -1.54 4.61
C ILE A 33 -0.62 -0.35 3.98
N GLU A 34 -0.29 0.85 4.43
CA GLU A 34 -0.73 2.10 3.80
C GLU A 34 0.37 2.56 2.83
N LEU A 35 0.11 2.55 1.52
CA LEU A 35 1.14 2.74 0.50
C LEU A 35 1.84 4.11 0.57
N SER A 36 1.09 5.17 0.88
CA SER A 36 1.67 6.52 0.94
C SER A 36 2.60 6.68 2.14
N LEU A 37 2.27 6.06 3.28
CA LEU A 37 3.16 6.02 4.44
C LEU A 37 4.36 5.11 4.17
N TYR A 38 4.12 3.93 3.60
CA TYR A 38 5.16 2.96 3.27
C TYR A 38 6.21 3.53 2.32
N ALA A 39 5.78 4.20 1.24
CA ALA A 39 6.68 4.86 0.29
C ALA A 39 7.57 5.92 0.98
N LYS A 40 6.97 6.71 1.89
CA LYS A 40 7.71 7.72 2.66
C LYS A 40 8.75 7.09 3.60
N GLU A 41 8.38 6.01 4.30
CA GLU A 41 9.25 5.34 5.27
C GLU A 41 10.38 4.55 4.61
N ASN A 42 10.18 4.04 3.39
CA ASN A 42 11.16 3.24 2.67
C ASN A 42 11.96 4.03 1.61
N GLY A 43 11.81 5.36 1.58
CA GLY A 43 12.59 6.22 0.67
C GLY A 43 12.16 6.16 -0.79
N CYS A 44 10.94 5.71 -1.09
CA CYS A 44 10.38 5.64 -2.45
C CYS A 44 9.77 6.99 -2.88
N ILE A 45 10.40 8.11 -2.52
CA ILE A 45 9.95 9.47 -2.88
C ILE A 45 11.01 10.11 -3.77
N ILE A 46 10.61 10.50 -4.99
CA ILE A 46 11.51 11.13 -5.97
C ILE A 46 11.69 12.61 -5.63
N GLU A 47 10.58 13.32 -5.42
CA GLU A 47 10.58 14.77 -5.21
C GLU A 47 9.31 15.25 -4.50
N ASP A 48 9.36 16.49 -4.01
CA ASP A 48 8.18 17.22 -3.54
C ASP A 48 7.52 17.94 -4.73
N ASP A 49 6.19 17.87 -4.82
CA ASP A 49 5.36 18.64 -5.75
C ASP A 49 4.73 19.81 -4.98
N PRO A 50 5.35 21.01 -4.99
CA PRO A 50 4.85 22.16 -4.26
C PRO A 50 3.59 22.78 -4.89
N GLU A 51 3.29 22.54 -6.16
CA GLU A 51 2.06 23.05 -6.78
C GLU A 51 0.83 22.32 -6.22
N ARG A 52 1.00 21.03 -5.91
CA ARG A 52 -0.07 20.18 -5.39
C ARG A 52 -0.01 19.97 -3.88
N ASP A 53 1.05 20.43 -3.21
CA ASP A 53 1.35 20.14 -1.80
C ASP A 53 1.37 18.62 -1.53
N THR A 54 2.03 17.87 -2.42
CA THR A 54 2.13 16.40 -2.35
C THR A 54 3.55 15.92 -2.66
N LYS A 55 3.77 14.60 -2.57
CA LYS A 55 5.04 13.95 -2.90
C LYS A 55 4.89 13.10 -4.14
N VAL A 56 5.90 13.09 -4.99
CA VAL A 56 5.98 12.21 -6.15
C VAL A 56 6.61 10.89 -5.71
N VAL A 57 5.82 9.81 -5.81
CA VAL A 57 6.25 8.45 -5.44
C VAL A 57 7.03 7.83 -6.60
N ASP A 58 8.15 7.19 -6.27
CA ASP A 58 8.86 6.30 -7.18
C ASP A 58 8.13 4.95 -7.23
N MET A 59 7.37 4.73 -8.31
CA MET A 59 6.52 3.54 -8.44
C MET A 59 7.36 2.27 -8.63
N ASP A 60 8.47 2.35 -9.35
CA ASP A 60 9.38 1.20 -9.59
C ASP A 60 10.05 0.80 -8.28
N ALA A 61 10.60 1.77 -7.53
CA ALA A 61 11.21 1.49 -6.23
C ALA A 61 10.18 1.02 -5.19
N LEU A 62 8.94 1.50 -5.27
CA LEU A 62 7.86 1.05 -4.40
C LEU A 62 7.44 -0.38 -4.72
N GLU A 63 7.37 -0.76 -6.00
CA GLU A 63 7.08 -2.13 -6.42
C GLU A 63 8.14 -3.11 -5.89
N GLU A 64 9.42 -2.82 -6.10
CA GLU A 64 10.54 -3.63 -5.57
C GLU A 64 10.46 -3.76 -4.03
N ALA A 65 10.14 -2.66 -3.33
CA ALA A 65 9.97 -2.68 -1.88
C ALA A 65 8.74 -3.47 -1.39
N LEU A 66 7.72 -3.65 -2.24
CA LEU A 66 6.53 -4.44 -1.94
C LEU A 66 6.70 -5.93 -2.28
N GLU A 67 7.52 -6.29 -3.27
CA GLU A 67 7.81 -7.70 -3.59
C GLU A 67 8.36 -8.45 -2.38
N GLY A 68 9.24 -7.82 -1.60
CA GLY A 68 9.76 -8.39 -0.35
C GLY A 68 8.71 -8.60 0.75
N LEU A 69 7.52 -8.00 0.63
CA LEU A 69 6.41 -8.19 1.57
C LEU A 69 5.49 -9.33 1.15
N ALA A 70 5.49 -9.72 -0.13
CA ALA A 70 4.65 -10.81 -0.64
C ALA A 70 5.11 -12.18 -0.12
N GLU A 71 6.36 -12.29 0.36
CA GLU A 71 6.91 -13.46 1.06
C GLU A 71 6.43 -13.51 2.53
N THR A 72 5.12 -13.64 2.72
CA THR A 72 4.49 -13.72 4.05
C THR A 72 3.57 -14.94 4.15
N ASP A 73 3.46 -15.51 5.35
CA ASP A 73 2.51 -16.59 5.66
C ASP A 73 1.12 -16.08 6.09
N ILE A 74 0.97 -14.77 6.26
CA ILE A 74 -0.29 -14.11 6.63
C ILE A 74 -0.82 -13.24 5.49
N PRO A 75 -2.15 -13.01 5.41
CA PRO A 75 -2.72 -12.15 4.39
C PRO A 75 -2.19 -10.72 4.47
N LEU A 76 -2.26 -10.00 3.35
CA LEU A 76 -1.94 -8.58 3.29
C LEU A 76 -3.20 -7.77 2.96
N VAL A 77 -3.36 -6.63 3.62
CA VAL A 77 -4.33 -5.59 3.25
C VAL A 77 -3.53 -4.35 2.91
N ILE A 78 -3.60 -3.92 1.65
CA ILE A 78 -2.84 -2.79 1.12
C ILE A 78 -3.82 -1.71 0.70
N ASP A 79 -3.66 -0.47 1.18
CA ASP A 79 -4.45 0.66 0.70
C ASP A 79 -3.65 1.81 0.12
N GLY A 80 -4.23 2.41 -0.92
CA GLY A 80 -3.69 3.54 -1.66
C GLY A 80 -4.51 3.75 -2.92
N HIS A 81 -4.62 5.00 -3.38
CA HIS A 81 -5.40 5.30 -4.58
C HIS A 81 -4.77 4.75 -5.88
N TYR A 82 -3.46 4.47 -5.85
CA TYR A 82 -2.69 3.83 -6.92
C TYR A 82 -2.36 2.36 -6.62
N SER A 83 -2.99 1.73 -5.60
CA SER A 83 -2.70 0.35 -5.22
C SER A 83 -3.00 -0.69 -6.30
N HIS A 84 -3.75 -0.32 -7.33
CA HIS A 84 -4.13 -1.17 -8.44
C HIS A 84 -3.09 -1.22 -9.56
N GLU A 85 -2.10 -0.32 -9.51
CA GLU A 85 -0.99 -0.24 -10.48
C GLU A 85 0.25 -1.01 -9.99
N LEU A 86 0.20 -1.54 -8.78
CA LEU A 86 1.30 -2.23 -8.11
C LEU A 86 0.87 -3.68 -7.82
N LEU A 87 1.76 -4.64 -8.05
CA LEU A 87 1.55 -6.08 -7.76
C LEU A 87 0.60 -6.82 -8.72
N VAL A 88 0.58 -6.46 -10.02
CA VAL A 88 -0.22 -7.11 -11.08
C VAL A 88 0.63 -8.03 -11.95
#